data_AF-A0A920U5G7-F1
#
_entry.id   AF-A0A920U5G7-F1
#
_cell.length_a   1.000
_cell.length_b   1.000
_cell.length_c   1.000
_cell.angle_alpha   90.00
_cell.angle_beta   90.00
_cell.angle_gamma   90.00
#
_symmetry.space_group_name_H-M   'P 1'
#
loop_
_entity.id
_entity.type
_entity.pdbx_description
1 polymer ?
#
loop_
_entity_poly.entity_id
_entity_poly.type
_entity_poly.pdbx_seq_one_letter_code
_entity_poly.pdbx_strand_id
1 'polypeptide(L)'
;MKEGDVPNKRGNSYSDFLVSWTALGALMGCLLRRARTGEGQWIDLAMYQTGTTVIGAGLLDFAFNDRRTQRIGNRHPFLVTPRRLPLPGCRPVGL
;
A
#
# COMPACT_ATOMS: atom_id res chain seq x y z
N MET A 1 -13.60 12.84 -0.74
CA MET A 1 -13.89 11.40 -0.66
C MET A 1 -14.85 11.18 0.48
N LYS A 2 -16.08 10.80 0.15
CA LYS A 2 -17.15 10.44 1.09
C LYS A 2 -17.44 8.94 0.97
N GLU A 3 -18.11 8.40 1.97
CA GLU A 3 -18.68 7.05 1.90
C GLU A 3 -19.63 6.96 0.70
N GLY A 4 -19.41 5.97 -0.18
CA GLY A 4 -20.17 5.80 -1.42
C GLY A 4 -19.54 6.38 -2.70
N ASP A 5 -18.42 7.13 -2.63
CA ASP A 5 -17.69 7.54 -3.85
C ASP A 5 -17.15 6.30 -4.61
N VAL A 6 -17.06 6.38 -5.95
CA VAL A 6 -16.56 5.27 -6.78
C VAL A 6 -15.20 4.76 -6.28
N PRO A 7 -14.97 3.43 -6.20
CA PRO A 7 -13.65 2.87 -5.90
C PRO A 7 -12.63 3.41 -6.90
N ASN A 8 -11.61 4.09 -6.40
CA ASN A 8 -10.53 4.57 -7.25
C ASN A 8 -9.33 3.64 -7.13
N LYS A 9 -8.75 3.26 -8.26
CA LYS A 9 -7.51 2.51 -8.30
C LYS A 9 -6.42 3.35 -7.63
N ARG A 10 -5.58 2.75 -6.77
CA ARG A 10 -4.37 3.43 -6.29
C ARG A 10 -3.54 3.83 -7.53
N GLY A 11 -3.02 5.06 -7.55
CA GLY A 11 -2.29 5.58 -8.70
C GLY A 11 -1.14 4.64 -9.12
N ASN A 12 -0.98 4.45 -10.43
CA ASN A 12 -0.05 3.50 -11.06
C ASN A 12 -0.24 2.02 -10.60
N SER A 13 0.57 1.10 -11.12
CA SER A 13 0.56 -0.31 -10.70
C SER A 13 1.22 -0.52 -9.33
N TYR A 14 0.57 -0.03 -8.27
CA TYR A 14 1.12 -0.06 -6.91
C TYR A 14 1.43 -1.49 -6.42
N SER A 15 0.58 -2.46 -6.75
CA SER A 15 0.78 -3.87 -6.36
C SER A 15 2.04 -4.47 -7.00
N ASP A 16 2.36 -4.10 -8.24
CA ASP A 16 3.50 -4.63 -8.98
C ASP A 16 4.82 -4.18 -8.33
N PHE A 17 4.89 -2.93 -7.85
CA PHE A 17 6.05 -2.43 -7.13
C PHE A 17 6.28 -3.19 -5.83
N LEU A 18 5.24 -3.40 -5.01
CA LEU A 18 5.37 -4.10 -3.73
C LEU A 18 5.85 -5.53 -3.90
N VAL A 19 5.31 -6.22 -4.90
CA VAL A 19 5.66 -7.60 -5.20
C VAL A 19 7.09 -7.67 -5.72
N SER A 20 7.49 -6.74 -6.59
CA SER A 20 8.87 -6.68 -7.11
C SER A 20 9.91 -6.50 -5.98
N TRP A 21 9.66 -5.59 -5.05
CA TRP A 21 10.57 -5.37 -3.91
C TRP A 21 10.65 -6.58 -2.97
N THR A 22 9.51 -7.23 -2.73
CA THR A 22 9.45 -8.42 -1.88
C THR A 22 10.14 -9.62 -2.55
N ALA A 23 9.94 -9.79 -3.86
CA ALA A 23 10.62 -10.81 -4.67
C ALA A 23 12.13 -10.63 -4.69
N LEU A 24 12.60 -9.38 -4.83
CA LEU A 24 14.02 -9.07 -4.76
C LEU A 24 14.62 -9.47 -3.40
N GLY A 25 13.94 -9.14 -2.30
CA GLY A 25 14.37 -9.54 -0.96
C GLY A 25 14.42 -11.05 -0.77
N ALA A 26 13.38 -11.77 -1.22
CA ALA A 26 13.32 -13.23 -1.17
C ALA A 26 14.44 -13.88 -2.00
N LEU A 27 14.71 -13.35 -3.20
CA LEU A 27 15.79 -13.82 -4.07
C LEU A 27 17.16 -13.67 -3.41
N MET A 28 17.44 -12.50 -2.83
CA MET A 28 18.70 -12.25 -2.11
C MET A 28 18.85 -13.21 -0.91
N GLY A 29 17.77 -13.46 -0.16
CA GLY A 29 17.77 -14.44 0.92
C GLY A 29 18.03 -15.87 0.45
N CYS A 30 17.43 -16.27 -0.68
CA CYS A 30 17.66 -17.57 -1.30
C CYS A 30 19.12 -17.72 -1.77
N LEU A 31 19.69 -16.70 -2.41
CA LEU A 31 21.10 -16.71 -2.83
C LEU A 31 22.05 -16.80 -1.63
N LEU A 32 21.78 -16.07 -0.55
CA LEU A 32 22.56 -16.15 0.68
C LEU A 32 22.50 -17.54 1.31
N ARG A 33 21.32 -18.16 1.37
CA ARG A 33 21.15 -19.55 1.83
C ARG A 33 21.94 -20.51 0.95
N ARG A 34 21.81 -20.38 -0.38
CA ARG A 34 22.50 -21.24 -1.35
C ARG A 34 24.02 -21.12 -1.22
N ALA A 35 24.55 -19.93 -1.00
CA ALA A 35 25.99 -19.72 -0.77
C ALA A 35 26.51 -20.41 0.51
N ARG A 36 25.68 -20.50 1.55
CA ARG A 36 26.07 -21.11 2.84
C ARG A 36 25.85 -22.62 2.91
N THR A 37 24.81 -23.13 2.25
CA THR A 37 24.34 -24.52 2.40
C THR A 37 24.47 -25.34 1.12
N GLY A 38 24.66 -24.69 -0.04
CA GLY A 38 24.62 -25.33 -1.36
C GLY A 38 23.20 -25.57 -1.89
N GLU A 39 22.16 -25.45 -1.05
CA GLU A 39 20.78 -25.75 -1.41
C GLU A 39 20.02 -24.52 -1.91
N GLY A 40 19.31 -24.66 -3.03
CA GLY A 40 18.37 -23.67 -3.52
C GLY A 40 17.03 -23.71 -2.76
N GLN A 41 16.24 -22.65 -2.86
CA GLN A 41 14.87 -22.60 -2.34
C GLN A 41 13.89 -22.23 -3.45
N TRP A 42 12.67 -22.75 -3.36
CA TRP A 42 11.55 -22.32 -4.18
C TRP A 42 10.90 -21.07 -3.57
N ILE A 43 10.70 -20.04 -4.39
CA ILE A 43 10.04 -18.80 -3.97
C ILE A 43 8.65 -18.77 -4.58
N ASP A 44 7.62 -18.94 -3.75
CA ASP A 44 6.23 -18.71 -4.13
C ASP A 44 5.75 -17.37 -3.54
N LEU A 45 5.35 -16.45 -4.41
CA LEU A 45 4.97 -15.09 -4.05
C LEU A 45 3.63 -14.73 -4.68
N ALA A 46 2.59 -14.68 -3.84
CA ALA A 46 1.26 -14.26 -4.23
C ALA A 46 1.10 -12.74 -4.12
N MET A 47 0.71 -12.08 -5.23
CA MET A 47 0.48 -10.62 -5.25
C MET A 47 -0.54 -10.17 -4.21
N TYR A 48 -1.59 -10.97 -3.97
CA TYR A 48 -2.60 -10.67 -2.96
C TYR A 48 -2.02 -10.72 -1.55
N GLN A 49 -1.18 -11.70 -1.25
CA GLN A 49 -0.55 -11.82 0.07
C GLN A 49 0.34 -10.62 0.34
N THR A 50 1.18 -10.21 -0.62
CA THR A 50 1.99 -8.99 -0.52
C THR A 50 1.14 -7.71 -0.48
N GLY A 51 -0.01 -7.71 -1.16
CA GLY A 51 -0.96 -6.60 -1.08
C GLY A 51 -1.60 -6.44 0.30
N THR A 52 -1.85 -7.55 1.00
CA THR A 52 -2.45 -7.51 2.35
C THR A 52 -1.49 -6.99 3.42
N THR A 53 -0.19 -7.24 3.31
CA THR A 53 0.80 -6.79 4.29
C THR A 53 0.85 -5.27 4.42
N VAL A 54 0.61 -4.53 3.33
CA VAL A 54 0.61 -3.06 3.34
C VAL A 54 -0.72 -2.43 3.78
N ILE A 55 -1.80 -3.21 3.85
CA ILE A 55 -3.13 -2.75 4.34
C ILE A 55 -3.31 -3.14 5.82
N GLY A 56 -2.28 -3.71 6.46
CA GLY A 56 -2.34 -4.30 7.80
C GLY A 56 -2.99 -3.42 8.86
N ALA A 57 -2.72 -2.11 8.89
CA ALA A 57 -3.32 -1.21 9.88
C ALA A 57 -4.85 -1.13 9.78
N GLY A 58 -5.40 -1.06 8.56
CA GLY A 58 -6.86 -1.05 8.37
C GLY A 58 -7.48 -2.44 8.58
N LEU A 59 -6.75 -3.50 8.19
CA LEU A 59 -7.18 -4.87 8.42
C LEU A 59 -7.23 -5.22 9.92
N LEU A 60 -6.25 -4.77 10.69
CA LEU A 60 -6.19 -4.95 12.14
C LEU A 60 -7.28 -4.15 12.86
N ASP A 61 -7.54 -2.91 12.42
CA ASP A 61 -8.63 -2.11 12.98
C ASP A 61 -10.00 -2.78 12.75
N PHE A 62 -10.20 -3.39 11.58
CA PHE A 62 -11.38 -4.21 11.33
C PHE A 62 -11.41 -5.48 12.19
N ALA A 63 -10.30 -6.21 12.28
CA ALA A 63 -10.26 -7.49 13.01
C ALA A 63 -10.44 -7.34 14.52
N PHE A 64 -9.92 -6.26 15.13
CA PHE A 64 -9.95 -6.06 16.59
C PHE A 64 -11.05 -5.11 17.07
N ASN A 65 -11.43 -4.11 16.28
CA ASN A 65 -12.40 -3.08 16.70
C ASN A 65 -13.74 -3.17 15.95
N ASP A 66 -13.89 -4.10 15.00
CA ASP A 66 -15.04 -4.23 14.09
C ASP A 66 -15.36 -2.92 13.34
N ARG A 67 -14.36 -2.05 13.20
CA ARG A 67 -14.46 -0.76 12.52
C ARG A 67 -13.94 -0.87 11.12
N ARG A 68 -14.80 -0.55 10.15
CA ARG A 68 -14.39 -0.46 8.75
C ARG A 68 -13.58 0.82 8.52
N THR A 69 -12.33 0.66 8.09
CA THR A 69 -11.46 1.80 7.78
C THR A 69 -11.97 2.52 6.54
N GLN A 70 -12.37 3.78 6.69
CA GLN A 70 -12.97 4.56 5.61
C GLN A 70 -11.95 5.36 4.80
N ARG A 71 -12.33 5.69 3.57
CA ARG A 71 -11.53 6.54 2.67
C ARG A 71 -11.58 8.00 3.14
N ILE A 72 -10.63 8.39 3.98
CA ILE A 72 -10.56 9.74 4.56
C ILE A 72 -9.96 10.80 3.62
N GLY A 73 -9.37 10.40 2.49
CA GLY A 73 -8.67 11.31 1.56
C GLY A 73 -7.42 11.90 2.20
N ASN A 74 -7.12 13.17 1.95
CA ASN A 74 -5.92 13.84 2.47
C ASN A 74 -6.00 14.25 3.96
N ARG A 75 -6.94 13.66 4.72
CA ARG A 75 -7.16 13.92 6.15
C ARG A 75 -6.38 12.91 6.97
N HIS A 76 -5.88 13.30 8.13
CA HIS A 76 -5.32 12.38 9.12
C HIS A 76 -6.32 12.22 10.29
N PRO A 77 -6.56 11.01 10.82
CA PRO A 77 -7.61 10.76 11.81
C PRO A 77 -7.34 11.42 13.18
N PHE A 78 -6.06 11.59 13.54
CA PHE A 78 -5.66 12.17 14.83
C PHE A 78 -4.97 13.54 14.71
N LEU A 79 -4.64 13.97 13.49
CA LEU A 79 -3.91 15.21 13.25
C LEU A 79 -4.73 16.03 12.27
N VAL A 80 -4.89 17.33 12.55
CA VAL A 80 -5.32 18.27 11.53
C VAL A 80 -4.12 18.50 10.60
N THR A 81 -3.96 17.62 9.60
CA THR A 81 -3.17 17.97 8.42
C THR A 81 -3.99 18.96 7.60
N PRO A 82 -3.45 20.15 7.27
CA PRO A 82 -4.17 21.09 6.43
C PRO A 82 -4.48 20.43 5.08
N ARG A 83 -5.75 20.51 4.67
CA ARG A 83 -6.16 20.30 3.28
C ARG A 83 -5.16 21.05 2.41
N ARG A 84 -4.61 20.45 1.35
CA ARG A 84 -3.84 21.19 0.34
C ARG A 84 -4.78 22.24 -0.25
N LEU A 85 -4.76 23.43 0.32
CA LEU A 85 -5.54 24.56 -0.14
C LEU A 85 -4.88 25.00 -1.45
N PRO A 86 -5.62 25.22 -2.53
CA PRO A 86 -5.05 25.97 -3.66
C PRO A 86 -4.53 27.30 -3.12
N LEU A 87 -3.32 27.69 -3.55
CA LEU A 87 -2.76 29.00 -3.22
C LEU A 87 -3.74 30.09 -3.67
N PRO A 88 -3.96 31.16 -2.88
CA PRO A 88 -4.81 32.26 -3.32
C PRO A 88 -4.24 32.85 -4.61
N GLY A 89 -4.96 32.70 -5.73
CA GLY A 89 -4.59 33.23 -7.04
C GLY A 89 -4.37 32.19 -8.16
N CYS A 90 -4.20 30.90 -7.84
CA CYS A 90 -4.12 29.86 -8.87
C CYS A 90 -5.52 29.39 -9.28
N ARG A 91 -6.09 30.01 -10.33
CA ARG A 91 -7.23 29.42 -11.04
C ARG A 91 -6.80 28.10 -11.68
N PRO A 92 -7.60 27.02 -11.60
CA PRO A 92 -7.34 25.83 -12.40
C PRO A 92 -7.36 26.24 -13.87
N VAL A 93 -6.28 25.97 -14.59
CA VAL A 93 -6.28 26.03 -16.06
C VAL A 93 -7.26 24.96 -16.51
N GLY A 94 -8.40 25.41 -17.06
CA GLY A 94 -9.41 24.53 -17.62
C GLY A 94 -8.82 23.71 -18.76
N LEU A 95 -9.18 22.43 -18.76
CA LEU A 95 -9.23 21.61 -19.97
C LEU A 95 -10.66 21.73 -20.54
#